data_AF-A0A8K0UWL9-F1
#
_entry.id   AF-A0A8K0UWL9-F1
#
_cell.length_a   1.000
_cell.length_b   1.000
_cell.length_c   1.000
_cell.angle_alpha   90.00
_cell.angle_beta   90.00
_cell.angle_gamma   90.00
#
_symmetry.space_group_name_H-M   'P 1'
#
loop_
_entity.id
_entity.type
_entity.pdbx_description
1 polymer ?
#
loop_
_entity_poly.entity_id
_entity_poly.type
_entity_poly.pdbx_seq_one_letter_code
_entity_poly.pdbx_strand_id
1 'polypeptide(L)'
;MQQMVFGSITVSSLYHLSLCISPKKKNGRLPTDVQASVDPVPRTAVNRTKPSFTAFQAMMFIFGFLWAGVNIVVAWNYARWVSRGAFWNGTEWGTPTGPRKAFKWLFNLFIAFPFFLLLIILPPFGGWILVPIAQNWAWNHRCDTYPMYALLDARSFKDPADTPDVVRFYQTSTNQLLFTYDVNDGTDTNLFMFSLRQFDTPQSLIPVNQYPTLQHIQYDFLDTTLSGDCTVSTFAGSFNTTNSPCMTGTYNPNEWLSFNITSSVPLNGTDPSTPVPSSNTLLRTVDKEWSLSDLIAPALILRTVDPLTDQLTDQTVLRTAVTKRGDCSLLKVCLAGMTHSGSLVGAEVLAPLGFIMFREVDHARVCTLPAENF
;
A
#
# COMPACT_ATOMS: atom_id res chain seq x y z
N MET A 1 -7.02 11.52 -51.53
CA MET A 1 -6.32 12.13 -50.39
C MET A 1 -7.09 11.80 -49.12
N GLN A 2 -6.73 10.71 -48.46
CA GLN A 2 -7.26 10.31 -47.15
C GLN A 2 -6.03 9.91 -46.33
N GLN A 3 -5.63 10.79 -45.41
CA GLN A 3 -4.58 10.49 -44.44
C GLN A 3 -5.20 9.70 -43.30
N MET A 4 -4.80 8.44 -43.17
CA MET A 4 -4.98 7.67 -41.93
C MET A 4 -3.97 8.18 -40.90
N VAL A 5 -4.48 8.75 -39.83
CA VAL A 5 -3.72 9.08 -38.62
C VAL A 5 -3.56 7.78 -37.82
N PHE A 6 -2.38 7.16 -37.89
CA PHE A 6 -2.00 6.11 -36.95
C PHE A 6 -1.63 6.77 -35.62
N GLY A 7 -2.52 6.61 -34.62
CA GLY A 7 -2.27 7.01 -33.25
C GLY A 7 -1.10 6.23 -32.66
N SER A 8 -0.09 6.97 -32.24
CA SER A 8 1.08 6.45 -31.51
C SER A 8 0.62 5.99 -30.12
N ILE A 9 0.44 4.69 -29.93
CA ILE A 9 0.24 4.09 -28.61
C ILE A 9 1.63 4.01 -27.97
N THR A 10 1.91 4.94 -27.07
CA THR A 10 3.15 4.99 -26.29
C THR A 10 3.25 3.76 -25.39
N VAL A 11 4.43 3.14 -25.40
CA VAL A 11 4.80 1.92 -24.67
C VAL A 11 4.55 2.05 -23.15
N SER A 12 4.45 3.26 -22.60
CA SER A 12 4.10 3.52 -21.20
C SER A 12 2.71 3.02 -20.79
N SER A 13 1.75 2.89 -21.71
CA SER A 13 0.38 2.47 -21.38
C SER A 13 0.26 0.95 -21.15
N LEU A 14 1.17 0.16 -21.74
CA LEU A 14 1.22 -1.31 -21.55
C LEU A 14 1.94 -1.72 -20.26
N TYR A 15 2.80 -0.87 -19.70
CA TYR A 15 3.45 -1.11 -18.41
C TYR A 15 2.50 -0.93 -17.22
N HIS A 16 1.42 -0.15 -17.37
CA HIS A 16 0.45 0.09 -16.30
C HIS A 16 -0.56 -1.04 -16.08
N LEU A 17 -0.76 -1.94 -17.04
CA LEU A 17 -1.77 -3.02 -16.97
C LEU A 17 -1.20 -4.42 -16.66
N SER A 18 0.12 -4.60 -16.65
CA SER A 18 0.75 -5.95 -16.66
C SER A 18 1.30 -6.43 -15.31
N LEU A 19 1.02 -5.73 -14.22
CA LEU A 19 1.63 -5.99 -12.91
C LEU A 19 0.60 -6.54 -11.93
N CYS A 20 0.30 -7.84 -12.02
CA CYS A 20 -0.53 -8.52 -11.04
C CYS A 20 -0.62 -10.02 -11.37
N ILE A 21 0.34 -10.85 -10.92
CA ILE A 21 0.27 -12.31 -11.05
C ILE A 21 0.57 -12.98 -9.69
N SER A 22 -0.30 -13.89 -9.23
CA SER A 22 -0.10 -14.75 -8.06
C SER A 22 -0.46 -16.20 -8.43
N PRO A 23 0.42 -17.20 -8.24
CA PRO A 23 0.10 -18.59 -8.53
C PRO A 23 -0.56 -19.30 -7.32
N LYS A 24 -1.61 -20.08 -7.60
CA LYS A 24 -2.00 -21.22 -6.75
C LYS A 24 -0.83 -22.21 -6.68
N LYS A 25 -0.35 -22.55 -5.48
CA LYS A 25 0.64 -23.61 -5.26
C LYS A 25 0.06 -24.75 -4.44
N LYS A 26 0.14 -25.97 -5.00
CA LYS A 26 0.00 -27.23 -4.25
C LYS A 26 1.23 -27.37 -3.33
N ASN A 27 0.98 -27.83 -2.10
CA ASN A 27 1.93 -28.14 -1.02
C ASN A 27 2.25 -26.99 -0.04
N GLY A 28 1.40 -26.87 0.99
CA GLY A 28 1.85 -26.83 2.39
C GLY A 28 2.62 -25.61 2.93
N ARG A 29 2.64 -24.45 2.27
CA ARG A 29 3.13 -23.19 2.88
C ARG A 29 2.27 -21.98 2.51
N LEU A 30 2.14 -21.09 3.51
CA LEU A 30 1.34 -19.87 3.68
C LEU A 30 0.71 -19.23 2.42
N PRO A 31 -0.50 -18.67 2.53
CA PRO A 31 -1.20 -18.04 1.42
C PRO A 31 -0.51 -16.73 1.01
N THR A 32 0.02 -16.72 -0.21
CA THR A 32 0.70 -15.58 -0.82
C THR A 32 -0.19 -14.83 -1.80
N ASP A 33 -1.42 -14.45 -1.42
CA ASP A 33 -2.20 -13.52 -2.24
C ASP A 33 -1.97 -12.09 -1.76
N VAL A 34 -0.82 -11.55 -2.14
CA VAL A 34 -0.52 -10.13 -1.98
C VAL A 34 -0.68 -9.48 -3.34
N GLN A 35 -1.66 -8.59 -3.46
CA GLN A 35 -1.87 -7.75 -4.64
C GLN A 35 -0.85 -6.62 -4.62
N ALA A 36 0.13 -6.63 -5.53
CA ALA A 36 0.76 -5.37 -5.94
C ALA A 36 0.00 -4.85 -7.14
N SER A 37 -0.68 -3.74 -6.96
CA SER A 37 -1.06 -2.90 -8.08
C SER A 37 -0.86 -1.45 -7.67
N VAL A 38 -0.72 -0.60 -8.68
CA VAL A 38 -0.43 0.82 -8.57
C VAL A 38 -1.65 1.54 -7.95
N ASP A 39 -1.75 1.46 -6.63
CA ASP A 39 -1.69 2.58 -5.70
C ASP A 39 -2.81 3.63 -5.61
N PRO A 40 -3.59 3.61 -4.51
CA PRO A 40 -4.39 2.44 -4.16
C PRO A 40 -5.12 2.05 -5.43
N VAL A 41 -5.31 0.77 -5.66
CA VAL A 41 -5.93 0.37 -6.92
C VAL A 41 -7.36 0.91 -6.89
N PRO A 42 -7.78 1.81 -7.80
CA PRO A 42 -9.20 1.92 -8.08
C PRO A 42 -9.61 0.50 -8.46
N ARG A 43 -10.48 -0.12 -7.66
CA ARG A 43 -10.83 -1.51 -7.90
C ARG A 43 -11.64 -1.57 -9.19
N THR A 44 -10.96 -1.90 -10.28
CA THR A 44 -11.52 -2.12 -11.60
C THR A 44 -12.23 -3.47 -11.63
N ALA A 45 -13.04 -3.71 -12.66
CA ALA A 45 -13.72 -4.99 -12.85
C ALA A 45 -12.78 -6.22 -12.78
N VAL A 46 -11.48 -6.02 -13.07
CA VAL A 46 -10.44 -7.05 -13.05
C VAL A 46 -10.00 -7.42 -11.63
N ASN A 47 -9.80 -6.45 -10.74
CA ASN A 47 -9.24 -6.69 -9.40
C ASN A 47 -10.26 -6.52 -8.26
N ARG A 48 -11.53 -6.28 -8.60
CA ARG A 48 -12.65 -6.20 -7.65
C ARG A 48 -12.83 -7.47 -6.82
N THR A 49 -12.64 -8.63 -7.44
CA THR A 49 -12.76 -9.94 -6.76
C THR A 49 -11.55 -10.83 -7.03
N LYS A 50 -11.22 -11.70 -6.08
CA LYS A 50 -10.17 -12.71 -6.22
C LYS A 50 -10.38 -13.64 -7.44
N PRO A 51 -11.61 -14.14 -7.72
CA PRO A 51 -11.87 -14.92 -8.94
C PRO A 51 -11.65 -14.15 -10.24
N SER A 52 -12.17 -12.91 -10.36
CA SER A 52 -12.00 -12.08 -11.57
C SER A 52 -10.52 -11.84 -11.86
N PHE A 53 -9.77 -11.56 -10.81
CA PHE A 53 -8.34 -11.31 -10.89
C PHE A 53 -7.55 -12.54 -11.32
N THR A 54 -7.90 -13.70 -10.78
CA THR A 54 -7.30 -14.99 -11.16
C THR A 54 -7.59 -15.31 -12.62
N ALA A 55 -8.80 -15.03 -13.11
CA ALA A 55 -9.17 -15.24 -14.51
C ALA A 55 -8.37 -14.34 -15.45
N PHE A 56 -8.25 -13.04 -15.11
CA PHE A 56 -7.42 -12.10 -15.86
C PHE A 56 -5.95 -12.52 -15.91
N GLN A 57 -5.40 -12.99 -14.79
CA GLN A 57 -4.04 -13.52 -14.72
C GLN A 57 -3.82 -14.70 -15.65
N ALA A 58 -4.74 -15.68 -15.64
CA ALA A 58 -4.66 -16.83 -16.53
C ALA A 58 -4.70 -16.40 -18.00
N MET A 59 -5.55 -15.43 -18.34
CA MET A 59 -5.60 -14.89 -19.70
C MET A 59 -4.31 -14.17 -20.10
N MET A 60 -3.76 -13.30 -19.25
CA MET A 60 -2.51 -12.60 -19.51
C MET A 60 -1.34 -13.57 -19.70
N PHE A 61 -1.31 -14.66 -18.93
CA PHE A 61 -0.33 -15.73 -19.10
C PHE A 61 -0.46 -16.39 -20.48
N ILE A 62 -1.67 -16.79 -20.89
CA ILE A 62 -1.92 -17.39 -22.21
C ILE A 62 -1.49 -16.45 -23.33
N PHE A 63 -1.89 -15.18 -23.28
CA PHE A 63 -1.47 -14.18 -24.28
C PHE A 63 0.04 -13.96 -24.27
N GLY A 64 0.68 -13.99 -23.09
CA GLY A 64 2.12 -13.93 -22.95
C GLY A 64 2.83 -15.04 -23.71
N PHE A 65 2.35 -16.29 -23.64
CA PHE A 65 2.92 -17.40 -24.42
C PHE A 65 2.74 -17.23 -25.92
N LEU A 66 1.57 -16.77 -26.36
CA LEU A 66 1.31 -16.49 -27.78
C LEU A 66 2.26 -15.40 -28.30
N TRP A 67 2.44 -14.32 -27.55
CA TRP A 67 3.33 -13.23 -27.91
C TRP A 67 4.81 -13.64 -27.87
N ALA A 68 5.22 -14.46 -26.91
CA ALA A 68 6.55 -15.07 -26.88
C ALA A 68 6.81 -15.89 -28.15
N GLY A 69 5.83 -16.66 -28.64
CA GLY A 69 5.92 -17.39 -29.91
C GLY A 69 6.17 -16.47 -31.10
N VAL A 70 5.46 -15.35 -31.20
CA VAL A 70 5.70 -14.32 -32.23
C VAL A 70 7.12 -13.77 -32.12
N ASN A 71 7.57 -13.42 -30.92
CA ASN A 71 8.92 -12.87 -30.69
C ASN A 71 10.02 -13.88 -31.01
N ILE A 72 9.80 -15.18 -30.77
CA ILE A 72 10.73 -16.25 -31.19
C ILE A 72 10.87 -16.27 -32.72
N VAL A 73 9.76 -16.17 -33.47
CA VAL A 73 9.80 -16.13 -34.93
C VAL A 73 10.55 -14.90 -35.43
N VAL A 74 10.34 -13.73 -34.82
CA VAL A 74 11.07 -12.49 -35.17
C VAL A 74 12.56 -12.64 -34.85
N ALA A 75 12.92 -13.12 -33.66
CA ALA A 75 14.29 -13.35 -33.23
C ALA A 75 15.01 -14.36 -34.15
N TRP A 76 14.31 -15.42 -34.56
CA TRP A 76 14.83 -16.41 -35.50
C TRP A 76 15.12 -15.80 -36.88
N ASN A 77 14.19 -15.02 -37.42
CA ASN A 77 14.38 -14.32 -38.69
C ASN A 77 15.53 -13.31 -38.62
N TYR A 78 15.65 -12.59 -37.51
CA TYR A 78 16.78 -11.71 -37.25
C TYR A 78 18.11 -12.48 -37.23
N ALA A 79 18.20 -13.58 -36.46
CA ALA A 79 19.39 -14.42 -36.39
C ALA A 79 19.77 -15.02 -37.76
N ARG A 80 18.78 -15.39 -38.57
CA ARG A 80 18.99 -15.85 -39.96
C ARG A 80 19.52 -14.73 -40.86
N TRP A 81 19.02 -13.51 -40.72
CA TRP A 81 19.51 -12.35 -41.47
C TRP A 81 20.95 -12.00 -41.08
N VAL A 82 21.26 -11.95 -39.78
CA VAL A 82 22.62 -11.68 -39.28
C VAL A 82 23.59 -12.77 -39.72
N SER A 83 23.24 -14.05 -39.62
CA SER A 83 24.12 -15.15 -40.03
C SER A 83 24.38 -15.17 -41.54
N ARG A 84 23.39 -14.81 -42.37
CA ARG A 84 23.57 -14.65 -43.83
C ARG A 84 24.41 -13.42 -44.20
N GLY A 85 24.25 -12.31 -43.48
CA GLY A 85 24.99 -11.07 -43.73
C GLY A 85 26.39 -11.00 -43.10
N ALA A 86 26.69 -11.86 -42.10
CA ALA A 86 27.95 -11.82 -41.36
C ALA A 86 28.85 -13.05 -41.58
N PHE A 87 28.33 -14.19 -42.04
CA PHE A 87 29.05 -15.47 -41.95
C PHE A 87 29.40 -16.15 -43.28
N TRP A 88 28.92 -15.66 -44.43
CA TRP A 88 28.96 -16.45 -45.68
C TRP A 88 29.80 -15.93 -46.86
N ASN A 89 30.57 -14.85 -46.70
CA ASN A 89 31.52 -14.40 -47.75
C ASN A 89 32.99 -14.41 -47.29
N GLY A 90 33.38 -15.34 -46.43
CA GLY A 90 34.79 -15.51 -46.09
C GLY A 90 35.00 -16.61 -45.06
N THR A 91 35.42 -17.77 -45.56
CA THR A 91 35.94 -18.92 -44.82
C THR A 91 36.90 -18.51 -43.71
N GLU A 92 36.52 -18.80 -42.48
CA GLU A 92 37.34 -19.26 -41.35
C GLU A 92 36.68 -18.80 -40.05
N TRP A 93 36.59 -19.70 -39.08
CA TRP A 93 36.26 -19.41 -37.68
C TRP A 93 37.35 -18.56 -36.99
N GLY A 94 38.07 -17.75 -37.77
CA GLY A 94 39.13 -16.87 -37.34
C GLY A 94 38.54 -15.67 -36.61
N THR A 95 39.15 -15.38 -35.47
CA THR A 95 39.11 -14.11 -34.73
C THR A 95 38.73 -12.91 -35.60
N PRO A 96 37.87 -11.99 -35.13
CA PRO A 96 37.37 -10.87 -35.93
C PRO A 96 38.52 -9.91 -36.30
N THR A 97 39.17 -10.11 -37.44
CA THR A 97 40.33 -9.33 -37.89
C THR A 97 39.99 -7.94 -38.45
N GLY A 98 38.84 -7.36 -38.06
CA GLY A 98 38.49 -6.00 -38.45
C GLY A 98 37.48 -5.33 -37.51
N PRO A 99 37.62 -4.01 -37.24
CA PRO A 99 36.82 -3.29 -36.25
C PRO A 99 35.32 -3.33 -36.53
N ARG A 100 34.90 -3.36 -37.81
CA ARG A 100 33.49 -3.45 -38.21
C ARG A 100 32.88 -4.84 -37.96
N LYS A 101 33.67 -5.92 -38.04
CA LYS A 101 33.20 -7.29 -37.76
C LYS A 101 33.12 -7.54 -36.25
N ALA A 102 34.11 -7.08 -35.50
CA ALA A 102 34.11 -7.11 -34.04
C ALA A 102 32.92 -6.33 -33.45
N PHE A 103 32.67 -5.11 -33.94
CA PHE A 103 31.53 -4.30 -33.50
C PHE A 103 30.19 -5.00 -33.74
N LYS A 104 29.96 -5.56 -34.94
CA LYS A 104 28.71 -6.30 -35.23
C LYS A 104 28.52 -7.51 -34.33
N TRP A 105 29.59 -8.26 -34.05
CA TRP A 105 29.52 -9.42 -33.17
C TRP A 105 29.22 -9.00 -31.72
N LEU A 106 29.93 -8.00 -31.19
CA LEU A 106 29.71 -7.45 -29.85
C LEU A 106 28.31 -6.86 -29.70
N PHE A 107 27.83 -6.09 -30.69
CA PHE A 107 26.47 -5.53 -30.69
C PHE A 107 25.41 -6.64 -30.62
N ASN A 108 25.55 -7.69 -31.42
CA ASN A 108 24.60 -8.81 -31.40
C ASN A 108 24.62 -9.56 -30.06
N LEU A 109 25.81 -9.78 -29.50
CA LEU A 109 25.98 -10.53 -28.25
C LEU A 109 25.48 -9.75 -27.03
N PHE A 110 25.79 -8.46 -26.94
CA PHE A 110 25.53 -7.65 -25.73
C PHE A 110 24.25 -6.81 -25.81
N ILE A 111 23.69 -6.58 -27.00
CA ILE A 111 22.50 -5.73 -27.17
C ILE A 111 21.36 -6.53 -27.78
N ALA A 112 21.53 -7.09 -28.99
CA ALA A 112 20.42 -7.73 -29.70
C ALA A 112 19.93 -9.01 -29.00
N PHE A 113 20.84 -9.89 -28.60
CA PHE A 113 20.48 -11.15 -27.94
C PHE A 113 19.76 -10.94 -26.59
N PRO A 114 20.28 -10.13 -25.63
CA PRO A 114 19.56 -9.84 -24.40
C PRO A 114 18.20 -9.18 -24.63
N PHE A 115 18.09 -8.30 -25.64
CA PHE A 115 16.84 -7.66 -26.01
C PHE A 115 15.79 -8.66 -26.49
N PHE A 116 16.14 -9.58 -27.41
CA PHE A 116 15.23 -10.62 -27.86
C PHE A 116 14.86 -11.60 -26.74
N LEU A 117 15.81 -11.95 -25.89
CA LEU A 117 15.56 -12.80 -24.72
C LEU A 117 14.55 -12.15 -23.77
N LEU A 118 14.67 -10.85 -23.54
CA LEU A 118 13.73 -10.07 -22.74
C LEU A 118 12.33 -10.03 -23.38
N LEU A 119 12.24 -9.80 -24.70
CA LEU A 119 10.98 -9.82 -25.43
C LEU A 119 10.29 -11.19 -25.43
N ILE A 120 11.04 -12.28 -25.36
CA ILE A 120 10.49 -13.64 -25.31
C ILE A 120 10.05 -14.02 -23.89
N ILE A 121 10.82 -13.64 -22.87
CA ILE A 121 10.59 -14.06 -21.47
C ILE A 121 9.59 -13.17 -20.74
N LEU A 122 9.64 -11.85 -20.92
CA LEU A 122 8.77 -10.93 -20.16
C LEU A 122 7.27 -11.09 -20.44
N PRO A 123 6.78 -11.39 -21.66
CA PRO A 123 5.35 -11.53 -21.85
C PRO A 123 4.72 -12.67 -21.03
N PRO A 124 5.25 -13.91 -21.01
CA PRO A 124 4.69 -14.99 -20.20
C PRO A 124 5.12 -14.93 -18.72
N PHE A 125 6.32 -14.45 -18.41
CA PHE A 125 6.90 -14.52 -17.06
C PHE A 125 7.09 -13.16 -16.38
N GLY A 126 6.81 -12.06 -17.07
CA GLY A 126 7.06 -10.70 -16.57
C GLY A 126 6.32 -10.41 -15.28
N GLY A 127 5.07 -10.86 -15.15
CA GLY A 127 4.37 -10.71 -13.88
C GLY A 127 4.99 -11.53 -12.74
N TRP A 128 5.60 -12.69 -13.00
CA TRP A 128 6.31 -13.46 -11.95
C TRP A 128 7.63 -12.83 -11.54
N ILE A 129 8.31 -12.17 -12.47
CA ILE A 129 9.61 -11.54 -12.22
C ILE A 129 9.40 -10.16 -11.59
N LEU A 130 8.56 -9.32 -12.20
CA LEU A 130 8.44 -7.91 -11.87
C LEU A 130 7.52 -7.65 -10.66
N VAL A 131 6.46 -8.43 -10.45
CA VAL A 131 5.53 -8.19 -9.32
C VAL A 131 6.24 -8.34 -7.97
N PRO A 132 7.01 -9.40 -7.71
CA PRO A 132 7.85 -9.48 -6.51
C PRO A 132 8.77 -8.28 -6.27
N ILE A 133 9.40 -7.80 -7.34
CA ILE A 133 10.34 -6.68 -7.28
C ILE A 133 9.58 -5.40 -6.95
N ALA A 134 8.46 -5.15 -7.65
CA ALA A 134 7.60 -4.00 -7.41
C ALA A 134 7.00 -4.01 -6.00
N GLN A 135 6.57 -5.17 -5.49
CA GLN A 135 6.08 -5.33 -4.11
C GLN A 135 7.13 -4.99 -3.09
N ASN A 136 8.33 -5.56 -3.25
CA ASN A 136 9.42 -5.30 -2.33
C ASN A 136 9.87 -3.83 -2.39
N TRP A 137 9.92 -3.24 -3.58
CA TRP A 137 10.23 -1.83 -3.74
C TRP A 137 9.17 -0.94 -3.09
N ALA A 138 7.89 -1.20 -3.35
CA ALA A 138 6.78 -0.42 -2.78
C ALA A 138 6.73 -0.56 -1.25
N TRP A 139 6.91 -1.76 -0.71
CA TRP A 139 6.99 -1.97 0.74
C TRP A 139 8.06 -1.09 1.40
N ASN A 140 9.24 -1.02 0.80
CA ASN A 140 10.37 -0.28 1.35
C ASN A 140 10.25 1.22 1.11
N HIS A 141 9.85 1.65 -0.10
CA HIS A 141 9.99 3.04 -0.55
C HIS A 141 8.69 3.83 -0.65
N ARG A 142 7.52 3.20 -0.51
CA ARG A 142 6.26 3.91 -0.81
C ARG A 142 5.97 5.06 0.14
N CYS A 143 6.39 4.96 1.39
CA CYS A 143 6.18 5.99 2.39
C CYS A 143 7.35 6.98 2.53
N ASP A 144 8.38 6.93 1.66
CA ASP A 144 9.59 7.75 1.78
C ASP A 144 9.30 9.26 1.70
N THR A 145 8.24 9.64 0.98
CA THR A 145 7.79 11.04 0.86
C THR A 145 6.94 11.52 2.02
N TYR A 146 6.57 10.63 2.94
CA TYR A 146 5.69 10.92 4.07
C TYR A 146 6.51 11.08 5.35
N PRO A 147 6.14 12.00 6.26
CA PRO A 147 6.89 12.22 7.50
C PRO A 147 6.90 10.99 8.42
N MET A 148 5.82 10.21 8.42
CA MET A 148 5.64 9.02 9.24
C MET A 148 4.94 7.90 8.48
N TYR A 149 5.07 6.69 8.99
CA TYR A 149 4.26 5.56 8.57
C TYR A 149 3.85 4.71 9.77
N ALA A 150 2.67 4.10 9.68
CA ALA A 150 2.19 3.11 10.62
C ALA A 150 2.35 1.71 10.01
N LEU A 151 2.71 0.74 10.85
CA LEU A 151 2.84 -0.66 10.50
C LEU A 151 1.93 -1.47 11.41
N LEU A 152 0.91 -2.09 10.86
CA LEU A 152 0.14 -3.11 11.56
C LEU A 152 0.98 -4.37 11.67
N ASP A 153 0.95 -4.94 12.87
CA ASP A 153 1.44 -6.27 13.21
C ASP A 153 0.25 -7.03 13.80
N ALA A 154 -0.56 -7.59 12.90
CA ALA A 154 -1.72 -8.36 13.27
C ALA A 154 -1.33 -9.79 13.64
N ARG A 155 -2.09 -10.39 14.55
CA ARG A 155 -1.92 -11.79 14.93
C ARG A 155 -2.31 -12.70 13.77
N SER A 156 -1.47 -13.68 13.52
CA SER A 156 -1.74 -14.80 12.62
C SER A 156 -2.59 -15.86 13.32
N PHE A 157 -3.28 -16.70 12.55
CA PHE A 157 -3.91 -17.93 13.04
C PHE A 157 -2.93 -18.86 13.77
N LYS A 158 -1.64 -18.77 13.46
CA LYS A 158 -0.59 -19.59 14.09
C LYS A 158 -0.06 -19.01 15.39
N ASP A 159 -0.37 -17.75 15.66
CA ASP A 159 0.18 -17.07 16.82
C ASP A 159 -0.60 -17.48 18.07
N PRO A 160 0.06 -17.47 19.24
CA PRO A 160 -0.60 -17.66 20.52
C PRO A 160 -1.78 -16.71 20.71
N ALA A 161 -2.86 -17.17 21.34
CA ALA A 161 -4.09 -16.40 21.53
C ALA A 161 -3.91 -15.11 22.34
N ASP A 162 -2.84 -15.02 23.13
CA ASP A 162 -2.42 -13.87 23.93
C ASP A 162 -1.58 -12.84 23.15
N THR A 163 -1.25 -13.11 21.89
CA THR A 163 -0.55 -12.15 21.03
C THR A 163 -1.50 -11.01 20.66
N PRO A 164 -1.20 -9.75 21.06
CA PRO A 164 -2.04 -8.61 20.75
C PRO A 164 -1.86 -8.16 19.29
N ASP A 165 -2.94 -7.68 18.70
CA ASP A 165 -2.92 -6.96 17.42
C ASP A 165 -2.40 -5.53 17.68
N VAL A 166 -1.26 -5.13 17.11
CA VAL A 166 -0.63 -3.83 17.41
C VAL A 166 -0.28 -3.02 16.18
N VAL A 167 -0.34 -1.69 16.31
CA VAL A 167 0.06 -0.73 15.27
C VAL A 167 1.25 0.07 15.77
N ARG A 168 2.36 -0.05 15.04
CA ARG A 168 3.65 0.56 15.37
C ARG A 168 3.89 1.78 14.49
N PHE A 169 4.22 2.92 15.10
CA PHE A 169 4.44 4.18 14.39
C PHE A 169 5.91 4.49 14.25
N TYR A 170 6.35 4.73 13.02
CA TYR A 170 7.74 5.00 12.68
C TYR A 170 7.89 6.39 12.10
N GLN A 171 8.99 7.04 12.44
CA GLN A 171 9.47 8.22 11.74
C GLN A 171 10.19 7.79 10.46
N THR A 172 9.77 8.31 9.31
CA THR A 172 10.32 7.87 8.01
C THR A 172 11.79 8.22 7.85
N SER A 173 12.21 9.42 8.27
CA SER A 173 13.58 9.92 8.05
C SER A 173 14.67 9.12 8.78
N THR A 174 14.34 8.56 9.94
CA THR A 174 15.28 7.83 10.82
C THR A 174 14.94 6.35 10.93
N ASN A 175 13.78 5.93 10.42
CA ASN A 175 13.21 4.61 10.60
C ASN A 175 13.09 4.18 12.08
N GLN A 176 12.92 5.17 12.97
CA GLN A 176 12.85 4.96 14.41
C GLN A 176 11.39 4.70 14.84
N LEU A 177 11.18 3.66 15.66
CA LEU A 177 9.90 3.37 16.30
C LEU A 177 9.63 4.39 17.41
N LEU A 178 8.53 5.12 17.31
CA LEU A 178 8.19 6.19 18.25
C LEU A 178 7.24 5.69 19.35
N PHE A 179 6.14 5.07 18.97
CA PHE A 179 5.08 4.60 19.87
C PHE A 179 4.25 3.51 19.21
N THR A 180 3.48 2.81 20.04
CA THR A 180 2.67 1.66 19.64
C THR A 180 1.25 1.80 20.18
N TYR A 181 0.27 1.47 19.35
CA TYR A 181 -1.15 1.37 19.70
C TYR A 181 -1.60 -0.09 19.68
N ASP A 182 -2.54 -0.42 20.56
CA ASP A 182 -3.29 -1.67 20.53
C ASP A 182 -4.53 -1.52 19.65
N VAL A 183 -4.81 -2.58 18.89
CA VAL A 183 -6.04 -2.77 18.11
C VAL A 183 -6.87 -3.79 18.88
N ASN A 184 -7.61 -3.33 19.89
CA ASN A 184 -8.36 -4.21 20.77
C ASN A 184 -9.79 -4.41 20.25
N ASP A 185 -10.09 -5.65 19.91
CA ASP A 185 -11.46 -6.17 19.81
C ASP A 185 -11.96 -6.32 21.26
N GLY A 186 -12.78 -5.37 21.70
CA GLY A 186 -13.30 -5.37 23.07
C GLY A 186 -14.09 -6.65 23.37
N THR A 187 -14.49 -6.84 24.62
CA THR A 187 -15.44 -7.92 24.95
C THR A 187 -16.85 -7.68 24.38
N ASP A 188 -17.12 -6.46 23.92
CA ASP A 188 -18.39 -6.05 23.32
C ASP A 188 -18.25 -6.02 21.80
N THR A 189 -19.07 -6.81 21.10
CA THR A 189 -19.06 -6.90 19.64
C THR A 189 -19.46 -5.60 18.95
N ASN A 190 -20.06 -4.65 19.68
CA ASN A 190 -20.51 -3.36 19.14
C ASN A 190 -19.49 -2.23 19.36
N LEU A 191 -18.47 -2.47 20.19
CA LEU A 191 -17.47 -1.47 20.54
C LEU A 191 -16.08 -1.95 20.16
N PHE A 192 -15.38 -1.12 19.41
CA PHE A 192 -13.97 -1.33 19.09
C PHE A 192 -13.14 -0.21 19.70
N MET A 193 -11.95 -0.55 20.19
CA MET A 193 -11.06 0.42 20.84
C MET A 193 -9.67 0.40 20.23
N PHE A 194 -9.21 1.58 19.82
CA PHE A 194 -7.86 1.82 19.35
C PHE A 194 -7.13 2.71 20.36
N SER A 195 -6.16 2.17 21.10
CA SER A 195 -5.57 2.85 22.26
C SER A 195 -4.05 2.82 22.25
N LEU A 196 -3.42 3.90 22.70
CA LEU A 196 -1.98 3.98 22.92
C LEU A 196 -1.57 2.92 23.95
N ARG A 197 -0.68 2.03 23.55
CA ARG A 197 -0.12 0.98 24.40
C ARG A 197 1.07 1.51 25.17
N GLN A 198 2.06 2.06 24.44
CA GLN A 198 3.31 2.51 25.02
C GLN A 198 4.04 3.50 24.10
N PHE A 199 4.94 4.28 24.70
CA PHE A 199 5.97 5.03 23.99
C PHE A 199 7.23 4.17 23.91
N ASP A 200 7.70 3.90 22.71
CA ASP A 200 8.91 3.11 22.45
C ASP A 200 10.18 3.98 22.44
N THR A 201 10.01 5.27 22.14
CA THR A 201 11.03 6.31 22.26
C THR A 201 10.70 7.23 23.44
N PRO A 202 11.69 7.70 24.22
CA PRO A 202 11.46 8.68 25.27
C PRO A 202 10.66 9.88 24.75
N GLN A 203 9.58 10.24 25.44
CA GLN A 203 8.64 11.29 25.01
C GLN A 203 9.32 12.63 24.69
N SER A 204 10.41 12.96 25.38
CA SER A 204 11.20 14.18 25.16
C SER A 204 11.97 14.20 23.83
N LEU A 205 12.16 13.04 23.21
CA LEU A 205 12.85 12.90 21.91
C LEU A 205 11.87 12.82 20.74
N ILE A 206 10.56 12.70 21.02
CA ILE A 206 9.53 12.70 19.99
C ILE A 206 9.23 14.15 19.60
N PRO A 207 9.34 14.52 18.31
CA PRO A 207 8.97 15.87 17.86
C PRO A 207 7.54 16.22 18.28
N VAL A 208 7.32 17.48 18.70
CA VAL A 208 6.01 17.94 19.22
C VAL A 208 4.88 17.69 18.22
N ASN A 209 5.16 17.84 16.93
CA ASN A 209 4.23 17.60 15.83
C ASN A 209 4.03 16.12 15.49
N GLN A 210 4.77 15.18 16.10
CA GLN A 210 4.62 13.73 15.90
C GLN A 210 4.15 13.04 17.18
N TYR A 211 3.98 13.80 18.25
CA TYR A 211 3.55 13.29 19.54
C TYR A 211 2.04 13.01 19.54
N PRO A 212 1.59 11.80 19.89
CA PRO A 212 0.18 11.45 20.02
C PRO A 212 -0.35 11.91 21.38
N THR A 213 -1.18 12.95 21.41
CA THR A 213 -1.90 13.37 22.63
C THR A 213 -3.25 12.65 22.79
N LEU A 214 -3.82 12.14 21.70
CA LEU A 214 -4.97 11.25 21.70
C LEU A 214 -4.55 9.90 22.27
N GLN A 215 -5.21 9.42 23.34
CA GLN A 215 -4.84 8.20 24.03
C GLN A 215 -5.66 7.01 23.57
N HIS A 216 -6.95 7.19 23.37
CA HIS A 216 -7.80 6.12 22.87
C HIS A 216 -8.93 6.68 22.03
N ILE A 217 -9.41 5.83 21.14
CA ILE A 217 -10.52 6.07 20.24
C ILE A 217 -11.46 4.89 20.39
N GLN A 218 -12.69 5.18 20.74
CA GLN A 218 -13.76 4.20 20.80
C GLN A 218 -14.66 4.38 19.59
N TYR A 219 -14.98 3.27 18.94
CA TYR A 219 -15.89 3.20 17.80
C TYR A 219 -17.15 2.47 18.24
N ASP A 220 -18.29 3.09 18.00
CA ASP A 220 -19.60 2.49 18.21
C ASP A 220 -20.19 2.07 16.87
N PHE A 221 -20.29 0.76 16.65
CA PHE A 221 -20.81 0.18 15.41
C PHE A 221 -22.33 0.32 15.25
N LEU A 222 -23.09 0.51 16.34
CA LEU A 222 -24.55 0.65 16.30
C LEU A 222 -24.93 2.05 15.82
N ASP A 223 -24.32 3.06 16.42
CA ASP A 223 -24.62 4.46 16.11
C ASP A 223 -23.71 5.04 15.02
N THR A 224 -22.70 4.29 14.57
CA THR A 224 -21.66 4.75 13.62
C THR A 224 -20.94 6.01 14.09
N THR A 225 -20.74 6.10 15.41
CA THR A 225 -20.10 7.22 16.07
C THR A 225 -18.70 6.83 16.55
N LEU A 226 -17.87 7.84 16.78
CA LEU A 226 -16.58 7.66 17.39
C LEU A 226 -16.34 8.75 18.43
N SER A 227 -15.60 8.41 19.48
CA SER A 227 -15.18 9.32 20.54
C SER A 227 -13.73 9.04 20.90
N GLY A 228 -13.05 10.05 21.42
CA GLY A 228 -11.67 9.87 21.85
C GLY A 228 -11.27 10.82 22.96
N ASP A 229 -10.41 10.30 23.84
CA ASP A 229 -9.87 11.04 24.96
C ASP A 229 -8.41 11.37 24.73
N CYS A 230 -8.02 12.57 25.17
CA CYS A 230 -6.66 13.04 25.13
C CYS A 230 -6.07 13.08 26.53
N THR A 231 -4.76 12.87 26.61
CA THR A 231 -3.99 13.26 27.80
C THR A 231 -3.78 14.76 27.79
N VAL A 232 -4.26 15.41 28.83
CA VAL A 232 -3.98 16.82 29.11
C VAL A 232 -3.09 16.89 30.35
N SER A 233 -2.05 17.71 30.31
CA SER A 233 -1.21 17.95 31.48
C SER A 233 -2.02 18.69 32.53
N THR A 234 -1.98 18.25 33.78
CA THR A 234 -2.72 18.89 34.88
C THR A 234 -2.30 20.35 35.14
N PHE A 235 -1.04 20.68 34.83
CA PHE A 235 -0.48 22.04 34.84
C PHE A 235 0.73 22.09 33.89
N ALA A 236 1.10 23.28 33.41
CA ALA A 236 2.23 23.45 32.50
C ALA A 236 3.53 22.88 33.09
N GLY A 237 4.19 21.96 32.37
CA GLY A 237 5.41 21.28 32.83
C GLY A 237 5.19 20.11 33.80
N SER A 238 3.94 19.70 34.06
CA SER A 238 3.60 18.51 34.84
C SER A 238 3.79 17.22 34.04
N PHE A 239 4.27 16.16 34.69
CA PHE A 239 4.17 14.79 34.18
C PHE A 239 2.84 14.11 34.55
N ASN A 240 2.05 14.70 35.45
CA ASN A 240 0.72 14.18 35.79
C ASN A 240 -0.28 14.61 34.71
N THR A 241 -0.81 13.62 34.00
CA THR A 241 -1.81 13.80 32.96
C THR A 241 -3.18 13.31 33.41
N THR A 242 -4.23 13.93 32.90
CA THR A 242 -5.62 13.49 33.05
C THR A 242 -6.21 13.24 31.67
N ASN A 243 -7.06 12.23 31.57
CA ASN A 243 -7.80 11.95 30.34
C ASN A 243 -9.04 12.84 30.30
N SER A 244 -9.25 13.52 29.17
CA SER A 244 -10.45 14.30 28.91
C SER A 244 -10.93 14.08 27.48
N PRO A 245 -12.24 14.07 27.24
CA PRO A 245 -12.78 13.96 25.90
C PRO A 245 -12.32 15.14 25.05
N CYS A 246 -11.71 14.83 23.90
CA CYS A 246 -11.13 15.83 23.00
C CYS A 246 -11.52 15.60 21.53
N MET A 247 -12.19 14.49 21.24
CA MET A 247 -12.59 14.13 19.90
C MET A 247 -13.96 13.47 19.92
N THR A 248 -14.80 13.86 18.96
CA THR A 248 -16.06 13.19 18.65
C THR A 248 -16.28 13.19 17.14
N GLY A 249 -17.00 12.22 16.63
CA GLY A 249 -17.32 12.21 15.21
C GLY A 249 -18.28 11.11 14.81
N THR A 250 -18.53 11.06 13.52
CA THR A 250 -19.25 9.97 12.87
C THR A 250 -18.43 9.42 11.72
N TYR A 251 -18.67 8.16 11.39
CA TYR A 251 -18.05 7.54 10.22
C TYR A 251 -19.08 6.78 9.41
N ASN A 252 -18.84 6.68 8.12
CA ASN A 252 -19.70 5.93 7.20
C ASN A 252 -18.85 4.83 6.55
N PRO A 253 -19.05 3.55 6.91
CA PRO A 253 -18.23 2.44 6.42
C PRO A 253 -18.63 1.92 5.03
N ASN A 254 -19.58 2.57 4.35
CA ASN A 254 -20.10 2.14 3.05
C ASN A 254 -19.04 2.24 1.91
N GLU A 255 -19.47 2.12 0.65
CA GLU A 255 -18.57 2.12 -0.52
C GLU A 255 -17.53 3.23 -0.51
N TRP A 256 -17.92 4.43 -0.05
CA TRP A 256 -17.04 5.56 0.19
C TRP A 256 -16.85 5.70 1.69
N LEU A 257 -15.68 5.28 2.20
CA LEU A 257 -15.39 5.49 3.61
C LEU A 257 -15.26 6.99 3.86
N SER A 258 -16.06 7.52 4.77
CA SER A 258 -16.00 8.92 5.16
C SER A 258 -16.02 9.10 6.67
N PHE A 259 -15.40 10.17 7.13
CA PHE A 259 -15.35 10.55 8.55
C PHE A 259 -15.70 12.02 8.69
N ASN A 260 -16.51 12.34 9.67
CA ASN A 260 -16.79 13.70 10.10
C ASN A 260 -16.29 13.84 11.54
N ILE A 261 -15.15 14.50 11.70
CA ILE A 261 -14.38 14.52 12.95
C ILE A 261 -14.34 15.93 13.49
N THR A 262 -14.90 16.12 14.69
CA THR A 262 -14.70 17.32 15.50
C THR A 262 -13.64 17.04 16.56
N SER A 263 -12.59 17.84 16.59
CA SER A 263 -11.40 17.62 17.41
C SER A 263 -10.91 18.91 18.06
N SER A 264 -10.62 18.83 19.35
CA SER A 264 -9.92 19.86 20.16
C SER A 264 -8.63 19.29 20.76
N VAL A 265 -7.98 18.37 20.05
CA VAL A 265 -6.75 17.70 20.47
C VAL A 265 -5.64 18.73 20.76
N PRO A 266 -5.12 18.81 22.01
CA PRO A 266 -4.03 19.71 22.33
C PRO A 266 -2.72 19.23 21.71
N LEU A 267 -1.81 20.16 21.41
CA LEU A 267 -0.43 19.82 21.08
C LEU A 267 0.34 19.51 22.37
N ASN A 268 1.39 18.69 22.26
CA ASN A 268 2.26 18.45 23.42
C ASN A 268 2.91 19.78 23.85
N GLY A 269 2.74 20.17 25.11
CA GLY A 269 3.21 21.44 25.65
C GLY A 269 2.25 22.62 25.50
N THR A 270 1.02 22.43 25.01
CA THR A 270 -0.04 23.45 25.12
C THR A 270 -0.38 23.68 26.59
N ASP A 271 -0.45 24.95 27.02
CA ASP A 271 -0.82 25.31 28.38
C ASP A 271 -2.27 24.83 28.64
N PRO A 272 -2.52 24.04 29.70
CA PRO A 272 -3.86 23.54 30.02
C PRO A 272 -4.88 24.66 30.28
N SER A 273 -4.44 25.89 30.55
CA SER A 273 -5.31 27.06 30.69
C SER A 273 -5.74 27.69 29.36
N THR A 274 -5.15 27.28 28.24
CA THR A 274 -5.51 27.78 26.91
C THR A 274 -6.52 26.86 26.23
N PRO A 275 -7.75 27.32 25.94
CA PRO A 275 -8.73 26.51 25.24
C PRO A 275 -8.27 26.25 23.80
N VAL A 276 -8.11 24.97 23.45
CA VAL A 276 -7.79 24.55 22.09
C VAL A 276 -9.04 24.71 21.24
N PRO A 277 -9.00 25.50 20.15
CA PRO A 277 -10.16 25.69 19.30
C PRO A 277 -10.58 24.36 18.67
N SER A 278 -11.88 24.05 18.71
CA SER A 278 -12.43 22.89 18.03
C SER A 278 -12.31 23.07 16.51
N SER A 279 -11.71 22.09 15.85
CA SER A 279 -11.66 21.98 14.39
C SER A 279 -12.64 20.90 13.94
N ASN A 280 -13.34 21.15 12.83
CA ASN A 280 -14.14 20.14 12.17
C ASN A 280 -13.46 19.74 10.85
N THR A 281 -13.31 18.44 10.63
CA THR A 281 -12.62 17.88 9.47
C THR A 281 -13.49 16.80 8.84
N LEU A 282 -13.80 16.99 7.56
CA LEU A 282 -14.50 16.01 6.75
C LEU A 282 -13.48 15.26 5.88
N LEU A 283 -13.47 13.93 5.98
CA LEU A 283 -12.56 13.06 5.27
C LEU A 283 -13.35 12.06 4.43
N ARG A 284 -12.85 11.74 3.24
CA ARG A 284 -13.46 10.74 2.36
C ARG A 284 -12.41 10.04 1.52
N THR A 285 -12.67 8.78 1.17
CA THR A 285 -11.80 8.03 0.25
C THR A 285 -11.88 8.57 -1.18
N VAL A 286 -10.77 8.47 -1.91
CA VAL A 286 -10.72 8.80 -3.35
C VAL A 286 -11.43 7.75 -4.19
N ASP A 287 -11.36 6.50 -3.77
CA ASP A 287 -11.92 5.37 -4.48
C ASP A 287 -13.06 4.75 -3.69
N LYS A 288 -14.02 4.18 -4.42
CA LYS A 288 -15.00 3.26 -3.87
C LYS A 288 -14.33 1.96 -3.43
N GLU A 289 -15.06 1.17 -2.66
CA GLU A 289 -14.72 -0.23 -2.39
C GLU A 289 -13.39 -0.41 -1.66
N TRP A 290 -13.14 0.51 -0.73
CA TRP A 290 -11.96 0.51 0.13
C TRP A 290 -11.80 -0.81 0.89
N SER A 291 -12.91 -1.47 1.28
CA SER A 291 -12.97 -2.83 1.83
C SER A 291 -14.14 -3.63 1.19
N LEU A 292 -13.86 -4.54 0.25
CA LEU A 292 -14.90 -5.36 -0.40
C LEU A 292 -15.31 -6.61 0.37
N SER A 293 -14.46 -7.10 1.27
CA SER A 293 -14.66 -8.34 2.02
C SER A 293 -13.43 -8.61 2.89
N ASP A 294 -13.57 -9.46 3.90
CA ASP A 294 -12.49 -9.93 4.78
C ASP A 294 -11.38 -10.72 4.01
N LEU A 295 -11.58 -10.99 2.72
CA LEU A 295 -10.62 -11.71 1.87
C LEU A 295 -9.59 -10.81 1.17
N ILE A 296 -9.71 -9.48 1.23
CA ILE A 296 -8.77 -8.56 0.59
C ILE A 296 -8.45 -7.40 1.52
N ALA A 297 -7.15 -7.16 1.75
CA ALA A 297 -6.64 -6.02 2.51
C ALA A 297 -7.26 -4.67 2.08
N PRO A 298 -7.45 -3.71 3.00
CA PRO A 298 -8.01 -2.42 2.70
C PRO A 298 -7.02 -1.59 1.87
N ALA A 299 -7.52 -1.00 0.80
CA ALA A 299 -6.74 -0.22 -0.16
C ALA A 299 -7.40 1.14 -0.37
N LEU A 300 -6.81 2.22 0.12
CA LEU A 300 -7.40 3.55 0.02
C LEU A 300 -6.41 4.70 0.12
N ILE A 301 -6.82 5.84 -0.43
CA ILE A 301 -6.29 7.18 -0.11
C ILE A 301 -7.41 7.92 0.58
N LEU A 302 -7.11 8.49 1.73
CA LEU A 302 -8.02 9.37 2.46
C LEU A 302 -7.63 10.82 2.23
N ARG A 303 -8.57 11.65 1.81
CA ARG A 303 -8.37 13.09 1.61
C ARG A 303 -9.41 13.90 2.37
N THR A 304 -9.08 15.17 2.60
CA THR A 304 -10.05 16.14 3.11
C THR A 304 -11.09 16.50 2.05
N VAL A 305 -12.31 16.73 2.50
CA VAL A 305 -13.42 17.21 1.68
C VAL A 305 -13.66 18.67 2.02
N ASP A 306 -13.79 19.51 0.99
CA ASP A 306 -14.21 20.89 1.18
C ASP A 306 -15.70 20.92 1.55
N PRO A 307 -16.06 21.43 2.75
CA PRO A 307 -17.45 21.43 3.21
C PRO A 307 -18.37 22.32 2.36
N LEU A 308 -17.83 23.28 1.59
CA LEU A 308 -18.63 24.19 0.78
C LEU A 308 -18.99 23.59 -0.59
N THR A 309 -18.08 22.82 -1.17
CA THR A 309 -18.23 22.26 -2.52
C THR A 309 -18.53 20.77 -2.53
N ASP A 310 -18.40 20.10 -1.37
CA ASP A 310 -18.42 18.64 -1.23
C ASP A 310 -17.44 17.93 -2.20
N GLN A 311 -16.36 18.61 -2.59
CA GLN A 311 -15.33 18.05 -3.45
C GLN A 311 -14.12 17.59 -2.64
N LEU A 312 -13.50 16.51 -3.11
CA LEU A 312 -12.21 16.05 -2.57
C LEU A 312 -11.15 17.10 -2.88
N THR A 313 -10.45 17.54 -1.85
CA THR A 313 -9.27 18.40 -1.99
C THR A 313 -8.04 17.57 -2.37
N ASP A 314 -6.95 18.23 -2.75
CA ASP A 314 -5.67 17.55 -3.04
C ASP A 314 -4.88 17.13 -1.79
N GLN A 315 -5.34 17.55 -0.61
CA GLN A 315 -4.68 17.23 0.64
C GLN A 315 -4.97 15.78 1.06
N THR A 316 -3.94 14.94 0.97
CA THR A 316 -3.96 13.55 1.44
C THR A 316 -3.62 13.50 2.92
N VAL A 317 -4.44 12.82 3.71
CA VAL A 317 -4.24 12.65 5.16
C VAL A 317 -3.49 11.36 5.44
N LEU A 318 -3.94 10.26 4.83
CA LEU A 318 -3.27 8.97 4.89
C LEU A 318 -3.48 8.17 3.61
N ARG A 319 -2.63 7.17 3.43
CA ARG A 319 -2.65 6.27 2.28
C ARG A 319 -2.18 4.89 2.70
N THR A 320 -2.96 3.85 2.39
CA THR A 320 -2.46 2.48 2.57
C THR A 320 -1.41 2.18 1.50
N ALA A 321 -0.27 1.62 1.90
CA ALA A 321 0.84 1.36 0.98
C ALA A 321 0.66 -0.01 0.32
N VAL A 322 1.18 -1.07 0.94
CA VAL A 322 1.09 -2.46 0.48
C VAL A 322 1.19 -3.37 1.70
N THR A 323 0.57 -4.56 1.65
CA THR A 323 0.87 -5.62 2.60
C THR A 323 2.24 -6.25 2.31
N LYS A 324 2.92 -6.78 3.34
CA LYS A 324 4.24 -7.35 3.15
C LYS A 324 4.14 -8.61 2.29
N ARG A 325 5.08 -8.74 1.35
CA ARG A 325 5.10 -9.91 0.47
C ARG A 325 5.26 -11.21 1.28
N GLY A 326 4.29 -12.11 1.09
CA GLY A 326 4.28 -13.42 1.73
C GLY A 326 3.82 -13.40 3.20
N ASP A 327 3.32 -12.25 3.66
CA ASP A 327 2.90 -12.05 5.03
C ASP A 327 1.72 -11.07 5.08
N CYS A 328 0.52 -11.64 5.11
CA CYS A 328 -0.74 -10.88 5.04
C CYS A 328 -1.20 -10.33 6.39
N SER A 329 -0.41 -10.50 7.47
CA SER A 329 -0.69 -9.85 8.75
C SER A 329 -0.02 -8.48 8.91
N LEU A 330 0.82 -8.11 7.94
CA LEU A 330 1.58 -6.86 7.97
C LEU A 330 1.09 -5.90 6.90
N LEU A 331 0.48 -4.79 7.34
CA LEU A 331 0.04 -3.68 6.49
C LEU A 331 0.80 -2.40 6.85
N LYS A 332 1.40 -1.77 5.84
CA LYS A 332 2.04 -0.46 5.98
C LYS A 332 1.11 0.65 5.48
N VAL A 333 0.99 1.72 6.26
CA VAL A 333 0.16 2.90 5.95
C VAL A 333 1.02 4.16 6.05
N CYS A 334 1.05 4.96 4.99
CA CYS A 334 1.77 6.22 4.96
C CYS A 334 0.91 7.35 5.54
N LEU A 335 1.49 8.17 6.43
CA LEU A 335 0.80 9.21 7.16
C LEU A 335 1.32 10.58 6.72
N ALA A 336 0.45 11.41 6.14
CA ALA A 336 0.79 12.77 5.72
C ALA A 336 0.41 13.82 6.77
N GLY A 337 -0.64 13.55 7.56
CA GLY A 337 -1.15 14.51 8.54
C GLY A 337 -1.89 15.68 7.91
N MET A 338 -2.20 16.69 8.73
CA MET A 338 -2.78 17.96 8.28
C MET A 338 -1.76 19.09 8.28
N THR A 339 -1.80 19.94 7.27
CA THR A 339 -0.88 21.08 7.15
C THR A 339 -1.33 22.32 7.93
N HIS A 340 -2.57 22.38 8.42
CA HIS A 340 -3.20 23.65 8.79
C HIS A 340 -3.51 23.84 10.29
N SER A 341 -3.52 22.81 11.14
CA SER A 341 -4.11 23.00 12.49
C SER A 341 -3.74 22.00 13.59
N GLY A 342 -2.73 21.14 13.45
CA GLY A 342 -2.45 20.16 14.50
C GLY A 342 -1.21 19.29 14.30
N SER A 343 -1.01 18.37 15.26
CA SER A 343 0.00 17.31 15.20
C SER A 343 -0.17 16.51 13.90
N LEU A 344 0.93 16.10 13.25
CA LEU A 344 0.93 15.17 12.11
C LEU A 344 0.21 13.86 12.45
N VAL A 345 0.07 13.56 13.74
CA VAL A 345 -0.66 12.41 14.28
C VAL A 345 -1.87 12.90 15.08
N GLY A 346 -2.71 13.73 14.45
CA GLY A 346 -3.96 14.24 15.00
C GLY A 346 -5.11 13.23 14.95
N ALA A 347 -6.26 13.64 15.48
CA ALA A 347 -7.50 12.86 15.47
C ALA A 347 -7.92 12.43 14.05
N GLU A 348 -7.73 13.32 13.09
CA GLU A 348 -8.03 13.11 11.67
C GLU A 348 -7.16 12.05 11.00
N VAL A 349 -6.01 11.72 11.58
CA VAL A 349 -5.16 10.61 11.12
C VAL A 349 -5.48 9.36 11.91
N LEU A 350 -5.46 9.45 13.24
CA LEU A 350 -5.58 8.29 14.13
C LEU A 350 -6.96 7.62 14.05
N ALA A 351 -8.04 8.39 13.93
CA ALA A 351 -9.38 7.80 13.91
C ALA A 351 -9.72 7.07 12.61
N PRO A 352 -9.37 7.57 11.41
CA PRO A 352 -9.50 6.73 10.23
C PRO A 352 -8.53 5.56 10.26
N LEU A 353 -7.30 5.76 10.76
CA LEU A 353 -6.30 4.70 10.85
C LEU A 353 -6.77 3.54 11.71
N GLY A 354 -7.29 3.78 12.93
CA GLY A 354 -7.77 2.74 13.82
C GLY A 354 -8.84 1.84 13.17
N PHE A 355 -9.79 2.44 12.44
CA PHE A 355 -10.82 1.70 11.71
C PHE A 355 -10.26 0.88 10.54
N ILE A 356 -9.30 1.42 9.80
CA ILE A 356 -8.63 0.72 8.70
C ILE A 356 -7.84 -0.48 9.24
N MET A 357 -7.14 -0.29 10.36
CA MET A 357 -6.34 -1.33 11.00
C MET A 357 -7.22 -2.45 11.56
N PHE A 358 -8.38 -2.10 12.14
CA PHE A 358 -9.40 -3.08 12.55
C PHE A 358 -9.83 -3.97 11.37
N ARG A 359 -10.16 -3.37 10.22
CA ARG A 359 -10.52 -4.15 9.01
C ARG A 359 -9.39 -5.02 8.48
N GLU A 360 -8.15 -4.57 8.61
CA GLU A 360 -7.01 -5.39 8.23
C GLU A 360 -6.74 -6.53 9.22
N VAL A 361 -7.04 -6.37 10.51
CA VAL A 361 -6.95 -7.48 11.47
C VAL A 361 -7.94 -8.59 11.10
N ASP A 362 -9.17 -8.26 10.71
CA ASP A 362 -10.13 -9.24 10.19
C ASP A 362 -9.56 -9.97 8.95
N HIS A 363 -8.96 -9.21 8.03
CA HIS A 363 -8.31 -9.78 6.85
C HIS A 363 -7.15 -10.70 7.22
N ALA A 364 -6.27 -10.28 8.13
CA ALA A 364 -5.11 -11.03 8.60
C ALA A 364 -5.51 -12.39 9.20
N ARG A 365 -6.59 -12.42 9.98
CA ARG A 365 -7.13 -13.65 10.57
C ARG A 365 -7.62 -14.61 9.48
N VAL A 366 -8.44 -14.12 8.54
CA VAL A 366 -8.99 -14.95 7.46
C VAL A 366 -7.90 -15.42 6.51
N CYS A 367 -6.96 -14.55 6.16
CA CYS A 367 -5.89 -14.88 5.23
C CYS A 367 -4.93 -15.90 5.83
N THR A 368 -4.69 -15.92 7.14
CA THR A 368 -3.71 -16.85 7.76
C THR A 368 -4.29 -18.24 8.08
N LEU A 369 -5.60 -18.45 7.86
CA LEU A 369 -6.25 -19.75 8.05
C LEU A 369 -5.64 -20.85 7.15
N PRO A 370 -5.44 -22.08 7.67
CA PRO A 370 -5.05 -23.21 6.84
C PRO A 370 -6.14 -23.58 5.84
N ALA A 371 -5.73 -23.95 4.63
CA ALA A 371 -6.61 -24.21 3.48
C ALA A 371 -7.58 -25.41 3.65
N GLU A 372 -7.53 -26.13 4.77
CA GLU A 372 -8.42 -27.27 5.07
C GLU A 372 -9.75 -26.86 5.72
N ASN A 373 -9.90 -25.58 6.08
CA ASN A 373 -11.08 -25.02 6.77
C ASN A 373 -11.96 -24.11 5.88
N PHE A 374 -11.81 -24.19 4.56
CA PHE A 374 -12.62 -23.42 3.58
C PHE A 374 -13.45 -24.33 2.67
#